data_AF-T2JA69-F1
#
_entry.id   AF-T2JA69-F1
#
_cell.length_a   1.000
_cell.length_b   1.000
_cell.length_c   1.000
_cell.angle_alpha   90.00
_cell.angle_beta   90.00
_cell.angle_gamma   90.00
#
_symmetry.space_group_name_H-M   'P 1'
#
loop_
_entity.id
_entity.type
_entity.pdbx_description
1 polymer ?
#
loop_
_entity_poly.entity_id
_entity_poly.type
_entity_poly.pdbx_seq_one_letter_code
_entity_poly.pdbx_strand_id
1 'polypeptide(L)'
;MTEQLIQPKDAIQRVILSLLGIIFLAIVVVVGWYFHQISDPYMGEVLSLQGDVTRGQAMFEINCAGCHGLNADGIVGPSLHHVQQHKSKISLIKQVTSGKTPPMPKFQPNPQEMADLLIYLEGL
;
A
#
# COMPACT_ATOMS: atom_id res chain seq x y z
N MET A 1 -40.69 8.52 45.12
CA MET A 1 -40.39 8.96 43.74
C MET A 1 -38.97 8.50 43.45
N THR A 2 -38.83 7.51 42.57
CA THR A 2 -37.70 6.61 42.39
C THR A 2 -36.43 7.30 41.87
N GLU A 3 -35.48 7.63 42.76
CA GLU A 3 -34.07 7.73 42.38
C GLU A 3 -33.48 6.32 42.32
N GLN A 4 -33.61 5.68 41.15
CA GLN A 4 -32.83 4.47 40.85
C GLN A 4 -31.38 4.88 40.66
N LEU A 5 -30.60 4.74 41.73
CA LEU A 5 -29.13 4.81 41.74
C LEU A 5 -28.59 3.86 40.66
N ILE A 6 -28.06 4.43 39.58
CA ILE A 6 -27.35 3.73 38.51
C ILE A 6 -26.23 2.91 39.17
N GLN A 7 -26.27 1.58 39.11
CA GLN A 7 -25.21 0.79 39.69
C GLN A 7 -23.89 1.05 38.94
N PRO A 8 -22.74 1.12 39.63
CA PRO A 8 -21.45 1.38 39.00
C PRO A 8 -21.12 0.35 37.91
N LYS A 9 -21.63 -0.89 38.04
CA LYS A 9 -21.48 -1.95 37.02
C LYS A 9 -22.24 -1.64 35.72
N ASP A 10 -23.42 -1.05 35.80
CA ASP A 10 -24.23 -0.68 34.62
C ASP A 10 -23.59 0.50 33.87
N ALA A 11 -23.01 1.45 34.60
CA ALA A 11 -22.26 2.56 34.01
C ALA A 11 -21.00 2.04 33.29
N ILE A 12 -20.24 1.14 33.91
CA ILE A 12 -19.05 0.52 33.31
C ILE A 12 -19.43 -0.30 32.07
N GLN A 13 -20.48 -1.10 32.13
CA GLN A 13 -20.93 -1.92 31.00
C GLN A 13 -21.36 -1.07 29.80
N ARG A 14 -22.08 0.04 30.02
CA ARG A 14 -22.46 0.98 28.96
C ARG A 14 -21.23 1.62 28.31
N VAL A 15 -20.24 2.04 29.10
CA VAL A 15 -18.98 2.59 28.57
C VAL A 15 -18.24 1.56 27.72
N ILE A 16 -18.13 0.31 28.19
CA ILE A 16 -17.49 -0.78 27.43
C ILE A 16 -18.20 -1.00 26.09
N LEU A 17 -19.54 -1.08 26.08
CA LEU A 17 -20.31 -1.28 24.86
C LEU A 17 -20.14 -0.12 23.88
N SER A 18 -20.14 1.12 24.36
CA SER A 18 -19.88 2.30 23.53
C SER A 18 -18.48 2.28 22.92
N LEU A 19 -17.44 1.92 23.69
CA LEU A 19 -16.08 1.81 23.19
C LEU A 19 -15.94 0.71 22.13
N LEU A 20 -16.52 -0.48 22.37
CA LEU A 20 -16.54 -1.56 21.39
C LEU A 20 -17.25 -1.16 20.10
N GLY A 21 -18.38 -0.44 20.19
CA GLY A 21 -19.10 0.07 19.03
C GLY A 21 -18.27 1.07 18.21
N ILE A 22 -17.54 1.97 18.87
CA ILE A 22 -16.64 2.93 18.21
C ILE A 22 -15.48 2.19 17.52
N ILE A 23 -14.85 1.24 18.21
CA ILE A 23 -13.76 0.43 17.64
C ILE A 23 -14.26 -0.35 16.42
N PHE A 24 -15.43 -0.98 16.50
CA PHE A 24 -16.03 -1.70 15.38
C PHE A 24 -16.29 -0.77 14.19
N LEU A 25 -16.88 0.40 14.42
CA LEU A 25 -17.10 1.40 13.38
C LEU A 25 -15.78 1.85 12.73
N ALA A 26 -14.74 2.12 13.54
CA ALA A 26 -13.43 2.49 13.04
C ALA A 26 -12.82 1.39 12.15
N ILE A 27 -12.93 0.13 12.56
CA ILE A 27 -12.50 -1.02 11.76
C ILE A 27 -13.26 -1.07 10.44
N VAL A 28 -14.59 -0.95 10.45
CA VAL A 28 -15.42 -0.97 9.24
C VAL A 28 -15.02 0.15 8.28
N VAL A 29 -14.73 1.36 8.78
CA VAL A 29 -14.27 2.49 7.95
C VAL A 29 -12.90 2.22 7.34
N VAL A 30 -11.92 1.74 8.12
CA VAL A 30 -10.57 1.43 7.63
C VAL A 30 -10.62 0.30 6.59
N VAL A 31 -11.38 -0.74 6.86
CA VAL A 31 -11.56 -1.88 5.96
C VAL A 31 -12.29 -1.47 4.68
N GLY A 32 -13.36 -0.67 4.77
CA GLY A 32 -14.08 -0.13 3.63
C GLY A 32 -13.19 0.74 2.74
N TRP A 33 -12.36 1.61 3.32
CA TRP A 33 -11.35 2.38 2.58
C TRP A 33 -10.37 1.45 1.87
N TYR A 34 -9.84 0.45 2.58
CA TYR A 34 -8.88 -0.50 2.02
C TYR A 34 -9.45 -1.23 0.79
N PHE A 35 -10.69 -1.72 0.88
CA PHE A 35 -11.38 -2.36 -0.24
C PHE A 35 -11.62 -1.39 -1.41
N HIS A 36 -12.07 -0.16 -1.13
CA HIS A 36 -12.30 0.84 -2.18
C HIS A 36 -11.03 1.11 -3.00
N GLN A 37 -9.86 1.12 -2.35
CA GLN A 37 -8.59 1.35 -3.05
C GLN A 37 -8.07 0.12 -3.81
N ILE A 38 -8.54 -1.08 -3.49
CA ILE A 38 -8.23 -2.30 -4.26
C ILE A 38 -9.10 -2.38 -5.52
N SER A 39 -10.29 -1.79 -5.50
CA SER A 39 -11.21 -1.76 -6.65
C SER A 39 -10.76 -0.85 -7.80
N ASP A 40 -9.56 -0.27 -7.75
CA ASP A 40 -9.00 0.49 -8.87
C ASP A 40 -8.76 -0.44 -10.07
N PRO A 41 -9.41 -0.20 -11.23
CA PRO A 41 -9.25 -1.03 -12.42
C PRO A 41 -7.79 -1.21 -12.85
N TYR A 42 -6.96 -0.19 -12.64
CA TYR A 42 -5.54 -0.24 -12.95
C TYR A 42 -4.82 -1.35 -12.17
N MET A 43 -5.13 -1.48 -10.87
CA MET A 43 -4.52 -2.51 -10.02
C MET A 43 -4.90 -3.91 -10.47
N GLY A 44 -6.18 -4.11 -10.80
CA GLY A 44 -6.69 -5.38 -11.30
C GLY A 44 -6.01 -5.79 -12.60
N GLU A 45 -5.82 -4.84 -13.51
CA GLU A 45 -5.15 -5.06 -14.79
C GLU A 45 -3.67 -5.41 -14.59
N VAL A 46 -2.90 -4.58 -13.89
CA VAL A 46 -1.46 -4.83 -13.59
C VAL A 46 -1.24 -6.22 -12.98
N LEU A 47 -2.05 -6.60 -12.00
CA LEU A 47 -1.89 -7.87 -11.28
C LEU A 47 -2.33 -9.09 -12.11
N SER A 48 -3.10 -8.89 -13.18
CA SER A 48 -3.52 -9.95 -14.10
C SER A 48 -2.53 -10.20 -15.24
N LEU A 49 -1.63 -9.25 -15.50
CA LEU A 49 -0.68 -9.31 -16.60
C LEU A 49 0.56 -10.12 -16.24
N GLN A 50 1.10 -10.82 -17.23
CA GLN A 50 2.41 -11.46 -17.14
C GLN A 50 3.49 -10.41 -17.44
N GLY A 51 4.38 -10.17 -16.46
CA GLY A 51 5.51 -9.26 -16.63
C GLY A 51 6.67 -9.89 -17.43
N ASP A 52 7.46 -9.02 -18.05
CA ASP A 52 8.73 -9.31 -18.73
C ASP A 52 9.89 -8.64 -17.99
N VAL A 53 10.84 -9.45 -17.51
CA VAL A 53 11.98 -8.98 -16.71
C VAL A 53 12.91 -8.05 -17.50
N THR A 54 13.13 -8.31 -18.79
CA THR A 54 14.01 -7.50 -19.63
C THR A 54 13.41 -6.12 -19.87
N ARG A 55 12.10 -6.05 -20.13
CA ARG A 55 11.41 -4.75 -20.23
C ARG A 55 11.37 -4.03 -18.88
N GLY A 56 11.16 -4.76 -17.79
CA GLY A 56 11.17 -4.22 -16.43
C GLY A 56 12.50 -3.59 -16.05
N GLN A 57 13.61 -4.26 -16.39
CA GLN A 57 14.96 -3.74 -16.19
C GLN A 57 15.18 -2.45 -16.98
N ALA A 58 14.85 -2.42 -18.27
CA ALA A 58 14.98 -1.20 -19.08
C ALA A 58 14.18 -0.03 -18.51
N MET A 59 12.95 -0.30 -18.05
CA MET A 59 12.10 0.69 -17.39
C MET A 59 12.75 1.23 -16.10
N PHE A 60 13.33 0.34 -15.29
CA PHE A 60 14.04 0.68 -14.06
C PHE A 60 15.28 1.53 -14.33
N GLU A 61 16.11 1.17 -15.31
CA GLU A 61 17.32 1.90 -15.68
C GLU A 61 17.00 3.33 -16.12
N ILE A 62 15.94 3.52 -16.89
CA ILE A 62 15.54 4.83 -17.42
C ILE A 62 14.92 5.72 -16.34
N ASN A 63 14.07 5.16 -15.48
CA ASN A 63 13.19 5.96 -14.61
C ASN A 63 13.54 5.92 -13.12
N CYS A 64 14.24 4.89 -12.65
CA CYS A 64 14.41 4.60 -11.22
C CYS A 64 15.88 4.61 -10.78
N ALA A 65 16.79 4.13 -11.63
CA ALA A 65 18.20 3.95 -11.31
C ALA A 65 18.92 5.27 -10.97
N GLY A 66 18.44 6.41 -11.47
CA GLY A 66 19.00 7.72 -11.13
C GLY A 66 18.98 8.04 -9.64
N CYS A 67 18.01 7.50 -8.89
CA CYS A 67 17.95 7.67 -7.44
C CYS A 67 18.26 6.38 -6.67
N HIS A 68 17.89 5.22 -7.22
CA HIS A 68 18.03 3.92 -6.57
C HIS A 68 19.32 3.16 -6.96
N GLY A 69 20.17 3.73 -7.82
CA GLY A 69 21.38 3.09 -8.32
C GLY A 69 21.14 2.16 -9.50
N LEU A 70 22.14 2.02 -10.38
CA LEU A 70 22.07 1.09 -11.53
C LEU A 70 21.89 -0.36 -11.08
N ASN A 71 22.45 -0.71 -9.92
CA ASN A 71 22.34 -2.05 -9.34
C ASN A 71 21.25 -2.13 -8.26
N ALA A 72 20.39 -1.11 -8.12
CA ALA A 72 19.38 -1.02 -7.06
C ALA A 72 19.94 -0.99 -5.62
N ASP A 73 21.20 -0.59 -5.46
CA ASP A 73 21.93 -0.45 -4.20
C ASP A 73 21.58 0.82 -3.40
N GLY A 74 20.94 1.79 -4.05
CA GLY A 74 20.51 3.05 -3.44
C GLY A 74 21.58 4.14 -3.53
N ILE A 75 21.16 5.37 -3.84
CA ILE A 75 22.02 6.57 -3.86
C ILE A 75 21.33 7.70 -3.10
N VAL A 76 20.20 8.14 -3.64
CA VAL A 76 19.31 9.14 -3.03
C VAL A 76 18.10 8.44 -2.42
N GLY A 77 17.54 7.49 -3.19
CA GLY A 77 16.54 6.56 -2.70
C GLY A 77 17.19 5.37 -1.99
N PRO A 78 16.44 4.63 -1.17
CA PRO A 78 16.92 3.42 -0.52
C PRO A 78 17.30 2.34 -1.55
N SER A 79 18.05 1.33 -1.11
CA SER A 79 18.19 0.09 -1.88
C SER A 79 16.83 -0.57 -2.11
N LEU A 80 16.69 -1.24 -3.25
CA LEU A 80 15.49 -1.99 -3.62
C LEU A 80 15.74 -3.50 -3.68
N HIS A 81 16.92 -3.96 -3.26
CA HIS A 81 17.15 -5.39 -3.06
C HIS A 81 16.15 -5.96 -2.04
N HIS A 82 15.56 -7.10 -2.37
CA HIS A 82 14.61 -7.79 -1.51
C HIS A 82 13.36 -6.96 -1.14
N VAL A 83 13.00 -5.94 -1.94
CA VAL A 83 11.85 -5.07 -1.67
C VAL A 83 10.53 -5.84 -1.54
N GLN A 84 10.39 -6.93 -2.29
CA GLN A 84 9.30 -7.91 -2.28
C GLN A 84 9.13 -8.62 -0.93
N GLN A 85 10.18 -8.73 -0.11
CA GLN A 85 10.09 -9.37 1.22
C GLN A 85 9.34 -8.48 2.23
N HIS A 86 9.29 -7.17 2.01
CA HIS A 86 8.72 -6.21 2.96
C HIS A 86 7.61 -5.34 2.37
N LYS A 87 7.37 -5.39 1.06
CA LYS A 87 6.29 -4.68 0.36
C LYS A 87 5.57 -5.64 -0.60
N SER A 88 4.25 -5.67 -0.52
CA SER A 88 3.43 -6.39 -1.50
C SER A 88 3.44 -5.66 -2.86
N LYS A 89 3.12 -6.37 -3.95
CA LYS A 89 2.91 -5.76 -5.29
C LYS A 89 1.96 -4.55 -5.22
N ILE A 90 0.86 -4.67 -4.48
CA ILE A 90 -0.10 -3.58 -4.26
C ILE A 90 0.58 -2.36 -3.62
N SER A 91 1.40 -2.58 -2.59
CA SER A 91 2.12 -1.49 -1.94
C SER A 91 3.16 -0.86 -2.86
N LEU A 92 3.83 -1.65 -3.71
CA LEU A 92 4.80 -1.15 -4.68
C LEU A 92 4.11 -0.31 -5.76
N ILE A 93 3.01 -0.79 -6.33
CA ILE A 93 2.23 -0.03 -7.31
C ILE A 93 1.81 1.33 -6.72
N LYS A 94 1.27 1.34 -5.49
CA LYS A 94 0.93 2.58 -4.78
C LYS A 94 2.15 3.48 -4.53
N GLN A 95 3.28 2.90 -4.15
CA GLN A 95 4.51 3.67 -3.91
C GLN A 95 4.95 4.40 -5.19
N VAL A 96 4.95 3.71 -6.33
CA VAL A 96 5.37 4.26 -7.62
C VAL A 96 4.38 5.30 -8.15
N THR A 97 3.07 5.10 -7.95
CA THR A 97 2.01 5.93 -8.54
C THR A 97 1.48 7.06 -7.66
N SER A 98 1.77 7.05 -6.36
CA SER A 98 1.15 8.00 -5.43
C SER A 98 1.78 9.40 -5.47
N GLY A 99 3.09 9.49 -5.72
CA GLY A 99 3.84 10.75 -5.58
C GLY A 99 3.88 11.32 -4.15
N LYS A 100 3.59 10.50 -3.13
CA LYS A 100 3.46 10.95 -1.73
C LYS A 100 4.75 10.85 -0.92
N THR A 101 5.87 10.48 -1.55
CA THR A 101 7.16 10.26 -0.86
C THR A 101 8.28 11.11 -1.46
N PRO A 102 8.28 12.45 -1.31
CA PRO A 102 9.36 13.29 -1.81
C PRO A 102 10.74 12.86 -1.26
N PRO A 103 11.82 12.92 -2.07
CA PRO A 103 11.88 13.50 -3.42
C PRO A 103 11.42 12.54 -4.53
N MET A 104 10.94 11.33 -4.23
CA MET A 104 10.46 10.38 -5.24
C MET A 104 9.27 10.97 -6.01
N PRO A 105 9.38 11.15 -7.33
CA PRO A 105 8.30 11.75 -8.12
C PRO A 105 7.14 10.75 -8.30
N LYS A 106 6.01 11.27 -8.77
CA LYS A 106 4.90 10.44 -9.22
C LYS A 106 5.23 9.85 -10.59
N PHE A 107 5.16 8.54 -10.73
CA PHE A 107 5.23 7.86 -12.02
C PHE A 107 3.85 7.38 -12.46
N GLN A 108 3.66 7.23 -13.78
CA GLN A 108 2.40 6.77 -14.37
C GLN A 108 2.64 5.73 -15.48
N PRO A 109 3.33 4.62 -15.18
CA PRO A 109 3.51 3.56 -16.17
C PRO A 109 2.16 2.96 -16.55
N ASN A 110 2.03 2.55 -17.81
CA ASN A 110 0.87 1.79 -18.23
C ASN A 110 0.83 0.41 -17.51
N PRO A 111 -0.30 -0.31 -17.54
CA PRO A 111 -0.44 -1.55 -16.77
C PRO A 111 0.64 -2.61 -17.06
N GLN A 112 1.03 -2.78 -18.33
CA GLN A 112 2.06 -3.74 -18.71
C GLN A 112 3.45 -3.31 -18.23
N GLU A 113 3.80 -2.02 -18.37
CA GLU A 113 5.07 -1.48 -17.87
C GLU A 113 5.20 -1.65 -16.35
N MET A 114 4.10 -1.46 -15.61
CA MET A 114 4.10 -1.70 -14.16
C MET A 114 4.26 -3.20 -13.85
N ALA A 115 3.58 -4.09 -14.58
CA ALA A 115 3.75 -5.53 -14.40
C ALA A 115 5.19 -5.99 -14.67
N ASP A 116 5.80 -5.46 -15.73
CA ASP A 116 7.20 -5.68 -16.10
C ASP A 116 8.15 -5.15 -14.99
N LEU A 117 7.92 -3.93 -14.48
CA LEU A 117 8.69 -3.39 -13.37
C LEU A 117 8.60 -4.27 -12.12
N LEU A 118 7.39 -4.72 -11.76
CA LEU A 118 7.18 -5.55 -10.57
C LEU A 118 7.95 -6.88 -10.67
N ILE A 119 7.94 -7.56 -11.81
CA ILE A 119 8.66 -8.83 -11.94
C ILE A 119 10.18 -8.64 -11.91
N TYR A 120 10.69 -7.52 -12.43
CA TYR A 120 12.10 -7.16 -12.30
C TYR A 120 12.48 -6.92 -10.83
N LEU A 121 11.68 -6.13 -10.10
CA LEU A 121 11.91 -5.87 -8.68
C LEU A 121 11.83 -7.14 -7.81
N GLU A 122 11.04 -8.14 -8.20
CA GLU A 122 10.99 -9.44 -7.52
C GLU A 122 12.30 -10.24 -7.62
N GLY A 123 13.12 -9.96 -8.65
CA GLY A 123 14.41 -10.61 -8.88
C GLY A 123 15.61 -9.89 -8.26
N LEU A 124 15.40 -8.72 -7.63
CA LEU A 124 16.43 -7.96 -6.92
C LEU A 124 16.56 -8.38 -5.45
#